data_AF-A0A1U9JXT6-F1
#
_entry.id   AF-A0A1U9JXT6-F1
#
_cell.length_a   1.000
_cell.length_b   1.000
_cell.length_c   1.000
_cell.angle_alpha   90.00
_cell.angle_beta   90.00
_cell.angle_gamma   90.00
#
_symmetry.space_group_name_H-M   'P 1'
#
loop_
_entity.id
_entity.type
_entity.pdbx_description
1 polymer ?
#
loop_
_entity_poly.entity_id
_entity_poly.type
_entity_poly.pdbx_seq_one_letter_code
_entity_poly.pdbx_strand_id
1 'polypeptide(L)'
;MNRTHLEHLIVALVIQGFFIGGFNLLGLQDGSWFGAAFVTALFIGREHAQREYKIGDPSKLKGYEALDIWRWSLDAKLDLLVPVLAVFIVAVLLNI
;
A
#
# COMPACT_ATOMS: atom_id res chain seq x y z
N MET A 1 16.06 3.27 -10.10
CA MET A 1 14.71 3.85 -10.21
C MET A 1 14.01 3.10 -11.35
N ASN A 2 13.25 2.04 -11.00
CA ASN A 2 12.33 1.23 -11.84
C ASN A 2 12.11 -0.19 -11.26
N ARG A 3 13.07 -0.75 -10.51
CA ARG A 3 12.96 -2.11 -9.93
C ARG A 3 12.08 -2.13 -8.67
N THR A 4 12.22 -1.13 -7.81
CA THR A 4 11.52 -1.03 -6.52
C THR A 4 10.01 -0.93 -6.67
N HIS A 5 9.48 -0.14 -7.61
CA HIS A 5 8.02 -0.03 -7.82
C HIS A 5 7.39 -1.37 -8.26
N LEU A 6 8.10 -2.16 -9.08
CA LEU A 6 7.63 -3.49 -9.51
C LEU A 6 7.69 -4.50 -8.35
N GLU A 7 8.72 -4.43 -7.52
CA GLU A 7 8.80 -5.26 -6.31
C GLU A 7 7.63 -4.95 -5.37
N HIS A 8 7.33 -3.66 -5.16
CA HIS A 8 6.17 -3.22 -4.37
C HIS A 8 4.83 -3.67 -4.95
N LEU A 9 4.68 -3.58 -6.28
CA LEU A 9 3.52 -4.11 -6.99
C LEU A 9 3.33 -5.61 -6.73
N ILE A 10 4.39 -6.41 -6.88
CA ILE A 10 4.33 -7.86 -6.67
C ILE A 10 3.98 -8.16 -5.21
N VAL A 11 4.62 -7.49 -4.25
CA VAL A 11 4.31 -7.66 -2.82
C VAL A 11 2.85 -7.32 -2.52
N ALA A 12 2.33 -6.23 -3.07
CA ALA A 12 0.94 -5.83 -2.92
C ALA A 12 -0.05 -6.88 -3.44
N LEU A 13 0.19 -7.41 -4.64
CA LEU A 13 -0.66 -8.44 -5.23
C LEU A 13 -0.59 -9.76 -4.47
N VAL A 14 0.58 -10.14 -3.95
CA VAL A 14 0.74 -11.34 -3.12
C VAL A 14 -0.06 -11.20 -1.82
N ILE A 15 0.06 -10.05 -1.13
CA ILE A 15 -0.72 -9.78 0.08
C ILE A 15 -2.22 -9.83 -0.22
N GLN A 16 -2.68 -9.15 -1.27
CA GLN A 16 -4.09 -9.19 -1.66
C GLN A 16 -4.56 -10.62 -1.99
N GLY A 17 -3.72 -11.41 -2.66
CA GLY A 17 -3.97 -12.82 -2.95
C GLY A 17 -4.18 -13.67 -1.70
N PHE A 18 -3.40 -13.43 -0.63
CA PHE A 18 -3.63 -14.10 0.65
C PHE A 18 -4.99 -13.75 1.26
N PHE A 19 -5.44 -12.50 1.17
CA PHE A 19 -6.77 -12.11 1.65
C PHE A 19 -7.87 -12.77 0.81
N ILE A 20 -7.76 -12.74 -0.52
CA ILE A 20 -8.72 -13.40 -1.42
C ILE A 20 -8.80 -14.90 -1.12
N GLY A 21 -7.66 -15.58 -1.07
CA GLY A 21 -7.59 -17.01 -0.79
C GLY A 21 -8.12 -17.37 0.60
N GLY A 22 -7.72 -16.62 1.63
CA GLY A 22 -8.18 -16.82 3.00
C GLY A 22 -9.69 -16.62 3.16
N PHE A 23 -10.25 -15.57 2.56
CA PHE A 23 -11.69 -15.30 2.61
C PHE A 23 -12.49 -16.33 1.82
N ASN A 24 -12.02 -16.73 0.64
CA ASN A 24 -12.65 -17.79 -0.15
C ASN A 24 -12.71 -19.12 0.61
N LEU A 25 -11.65 -19.48 1.35
CA LEU A 25 -11.65 -20.68 2.22
C LEU A 25 -12.69 -20.60 3.35
N LEU A 26 -13.07 -19.39 3.76
CA LEU A 26 -14.10 -19.12 4.76
C LEU A 26 -15.50 -18.91 4.13
N GLY A 27 -15.63 -19.00 2.81
CA GLY A 27 -16.89 -18.76 2.10
C GLY A 27 -17.30 -17.28 2.02
N LEU A 28 -16.36 -16.35 2.24
CA LEU A 28 -16.58 -14.91 2.17
C LEU A 28 -16.11 -14.33 0.83
N GLN A 29 -16.90 -13.44 0.23
CA GLN A 29 -16.61 -12.89 -1.11
C GLN A 29 -15.80 -11.57 -1.08
N ASP A 30 -15.72 -10.91 0.08
CA ASP A 30 -15.16 -9.55 0.19
C ASP A 30 -13.63 -9.49 0.27
N GLY A 31 -12.93 -10.63 0.20
CA GLY A 31 -11.49 -10.71 0.45
C GLY A 31 -10.64 -9.81 -0.45
N SER A 32 -11.09 -9.54 -1.67
CA SER A 32 -10.41 -8.66 -2.62
C SER A 32 -10.39 -7.19 -2.16
N TRP A 33 -11.51 -6.69 -1.61
CA TRP A 33 -11.63 -5.34 -1.06
C TRP A 33 -10.91 -5.18 0.28
N PHE A 34 -11.01 -6.19 1.16
CA PHE A 34 -10.24 -6.19 2.42
C PHE A 34 -8.73 -6.21 2.16
N GLY A 35 -8.28 -7.01 1.20
CA GLY A 35 -6.88 -7.03 0.77
C GLY A 35 -6.45 -5.68 0.19
N ALA A 36 -7.26 -5.05 -0.66
CA ALA A 36 -6.95 -3.73 -1.22
C ALA A 36 -6.84 -2.64 -0.13
N ALA A 37 -7.76 -2.62 0.83
CA ALA A 37 -7.74 -1.69 1.96
C ALA A 37 -6.49 -1.90 2.83
N PHE A 38 -6.17 -3.16 3.15
CA PHE A 38 -5.00 -3.50 3.95
C PHE A 38 -3.69 -3.08 3.28
N VAL A 39 -3.52 -3.42 1.99
CA VAL A 39 -2.35 -3.03 1.20
C VAL A 39 -2.22 -1.51 1.15
N THR A 40 -3.32 -0.79 0.94
CA THR A 40 -3.31 0.67 0.89
C THR A 40 -2.82 1.27 2.22
N ALA A 41 -3.36 0.80 3.34
CA ALA A 41 -2.92 1.24 4.67
C ALA A 41 -1.44 0.91 4.92
N LEU A 42 -0.98 -0.29 4.53
CA LEU A 42 0.39 -0.75 4.70
C LEU A 42 1.38 0.14 3.94
N PHE A 43 1.11 0.43 2.67
CA PHE A 43 1.99 1.26 1.84
C PHE A 43 1.96 2.73 2.25
N ILE A 44 0.81 3.27 2.67
CA ILE A 44 0.75 4.62 3.26
C ILE A 44 1.62 4.68 4.51
N GLY A 45 1.50 3.70 5.41
CA GLY A 45 2.30 3.64 6.64
C GLY A 45 3.80 3.51 6.37
N ARG A 46 4.18 2.71 5.37
CA ARG A 46 5.57 2.57 4.93
C ARG A 46 6.15 3.90 4.46
N GLU A 47 5.48 4.58 3.53
CA GLU A 47 5.96 5.85 2.98
C GLU A 47 5.95 6.96 4.03
N HIS A 48 4.97 6.96 4.93
CA HIS A 48 4.95 7.84 6.10
C HIS A 48 6.21 7.65 6.97
N ALA A 49 6.52 6.41 7.36
CA ALA A 49 7.70 6.12 8.16
C ALA A 49 8.99 6.53 7.43
N GLN A 50 9.11 6.24 6.12
CA GLN A 50 10.25 6.68 5.32
C GLN A 50 10.37 8.20 5.26
N ARG A 51 9.26 8.93 5.24
CA ARG A 51 9.23 10.38 5.28
C ARG A 51 9.68 10.91 6.65
N GLU A 52 9.29 10.28 7.75
CA GLU A 52 9.76 10.63 9.10
C GLU A 52 11.29 10.59 9.17
N TYR A 53 11.92 9.51 8.70
CA TYR A 53 13.38 9.38 8.66
C TYR A 53 14.08 10.44 7.77
N LYS A 54 13.38 10.97 6.76
CA LYS A 54 13.92 12.03 5.87
C LYS A 54 13.76 13.42 6.47
N ILE A 55 12.77 13.64 7.34
CA ILE A 55 12.57 14.92 8.03
C ILE A 55 13.53 15.03 9.22
N GLY A 56 13.71 13.95 9.99
CA GLY A 56 14.56 13.95 11.18
C GLY A 56 14.46 12.64 11.96
N ASP A 57 14.60 12.73 13.29
CA ASP A 57 14.48 11.60 14.20
C ASP A 57 12.99 11.27 14.45
N PRO A 58 12.47 10.11 13.98
CA PRO A 58 11.06 9.77 14.12
C PRO A 58 10.56 9.76 15.56
N SER A 59 11.44 9.51 16.55
CA SER A 59 11.05 9.50 17.97
C SER A 59 10.71 10.89 18.53
N LYS A 60 11.10 11.96 17.81
CA LYS A 60 10.92 13.35 18.22
C LYS A 60 9.88 14.10 17.37
N LEU A 61 9.43 13.49 16.27
CA LEU A 61 8.44 14.07 15.39
C LEU A 61 7.04 13.86 15.97
N LYS A 62 6.14 14.81 15.69
CA LYS A 62 4.71 14.55 15.90
C LYS A 62 4.27 13.59 14.80
N GLY A 63 3.53 12.54 15.15
CA GLY A 63 3.19 11.45 14.21
C GLY A 63 2.37 11.82 12.97
N TYR A 64 2.03 13.10 12.76
CA TYR A 64 1.39 13.59 11.52
C TYR A 64 2.30 14.52 10.70
N GLU A 65 3.49 14.87 11.18
CA GLU A 65 4.41 15.79 10.48
C GLU A 65 4.91 15.21 9.16
N ALA A 66 4.94 13.87 9.04
CA ALA A 66 5.29 13.16 7.81
C ALA A 66 4.08 12.77 6.94
N LEU A 67 2.83 13.06 7.37
CA LEU A 67 1.61 12.91 6.55
C LEU A 67 1.46 14.07 5.54
N ASP A 68 2.58 14.60 5.05
CA ASP A 68 2.65 15.69 4.09
C ASP A 68 2.82 15.15 2.66
N ILE A 69 1.89 14.31 2.19
CA ILE A 69 1.96 13.57 0.90
C ILE A 69 2.37 14.48 -0.28
N TRP A 70 1.92 15.74 -0.27
CA TRP A 70 2.26 16.75 -1.27
C TRP A 70 3.76 16.99 -1.42
N ARG A 71 4.51 16.89 -0.33
CA ARG A 71 5.96 17.13 -0.22
C ARG A 71 6.80 15.86 -0.37
N TRP A 72 6.17 14.69 -0.55
CA TRP A 72 6.89 13.46 -0.82
C TRP A 72 7.58 13.52 -2.18
N SER A 73 8.72 12.82 -2.30
CA SER A 73 9.40 12.66 -3.58
C SER A 73 8.49 11.96 -4.59
N LEU A 74 8.74 12.18 -5.89
CA LEU A 74 7.98 11.50 -6.94
C LEU A 74 8.09 9.96 -6.81
N ASP A 75 9.29 9.48 -6.48
CA ASP A 75 9.58 8.06 -6.23
C ASP A 75 8.68 7.47 -5.11
N ALA A 76 8.55 8.17 -3.98
CA ALA A 76 7.68 7.76 -2.87
C ALA A 76 6.19 7.75 -3.27
N LYS A 77 5.76 8.75 -4.05
CA LYS A 77 4.40 8.80 -4.58
C LYS A 77 4.12 7.62 -5.52
N LEU A 78 5.07 7.25 -6.38
CA LEU A 78 4.93 6.10 -7.27
C LEU A 78 4.97 4.78 -6.49
N ASP A 79 5.81 4.67 -5.46
CA ASP A 79 5.88 3.53 -4.55
C ASP A 79 4.59 3.28 -3.77
N LEU A 80 3.77 4.31 -3.57
CA LEU A 80 2.42 4.19 -3.03
C LEU A 80 1.38 3.93 -4.13
N LEU A 81 1.35 4.78 -5.17
CA LEU A 81 0.28 4.78 -6.15
C LEU A 81 0.24 3.51 -7.00
N VAL A 82 1.40 2.99 -7.43
CA VAL A 82 1.47 1.80 -8.29
C VAL A 82 0.85 0.57 -7.61
N PRO A 83 1.27 0.17 -6.39
CA PRO A 83 0.66 -0.99 -5.72
C PRO A 83 -0.82 -0.75 -5.37
N VAL A 84 -1.18 0.46 -4.92
CA VAL A 84 -2.58 0.79 -4.57
C VAL A 84 -3.49 0.68 -5.79
N LEU A 85 -3.12 1.27 -6.92
CA LEU A 85 -3.92 1.19 -8.14
C LEU A 85 -4.06 -0.25 -8.61
N ALA A 86 -2.99 -1.05 -8.53
CA ALA A 86 -3.04 -2.44 -8.94
C ALA A 86 -4.02 -3.28 -8.10
N VAL A 87 -3.99 -3.15 -6.77
CA VAL A 87 -4.91 -3.91 -5.91
C VAL A 87 -6.35 -3.45 -6.05
N PHE A 88 -6.58 -2.16 -6.31
CA PHE A 88 -7.92 -1.63 -6.62
C PHE A 88 -8.43 -2.18 -7.96
N ILE A 89 -7.59 -2.22 -9.00
CA ILE A 89 -7.94 -2.81 -10.30
C ILE A 89 -8.35 -4.28 -10.11
N VAL A 90 -7.57 -5.07 -9.37
CA VAL A 90 -7.91 -6.48 -9.08
C VAL A 90 -9.23 -6.58 -8.32
N ALA A 91 -9.44 -5.75 -7.30
CA ALA A 91 -10.69 -5.77 -6.53
C ALA A 91 -11.90 -5.44 -7.41
N VAL A 92 -11.81 -4.43 -8.26
CA VAL A 92 -12.87 -4.08 -9.19
C VAL A 92 -13.12 -5.22 -10.19
N LEU A 93 -12.07 -5.78 -10.81
CA LEU A 93 -12.22 -6.85 -11.80
C LEU A 93 -12.84 -8.14 -11.24
N LEU A 94 -12.67 -8.43 -9.95
CA LEU A 94 -13.26 -9.61 -9.31
C LEU A 94 -14.69 -9.40 -8.80
N ASN A 95 -15.20 -8.16 -8.82
CA ASN A 95 -16.52 -7.80 -8.29
C ASN A 95 -17.44 -7.13 -9.33
N ILE A 96 -17.03 -7.08 -10.60
CA ILE A 96 -17.88 -6.73 -11.75
C ILE A 96 -18.51 -8.02 -12.27
#